data_AF-A0AA38FCY6-F1
#
_entry.id   AF-A0AA38FCY6-F1
#
_cell.length_a   1.000
_cell.length_b   1.000
_cell.length_c   1.000
_cell.angle_alpha   90.00
_cell.angle_beta   90.00
_cell.angle_gamma   90.00
#
_symmetry.space_group_name_H-M   'P 1'
#
loop_
_entity.id
_entity.type
_entity.pdbx_description
1 polymer ?
#
loop_
_entity_poly.entity_id
_entity_poly.type
_entity_poly.pdbx_seq_one_letter_code
_entity_poly.pdbx_strand_id
1 'polypeptide(L)'
;CFKPTEDVHALLAQISHIKKEPFEPMRDFVAKFNKLINKIPQNTHLVDQIQKCFFLNAQLPEVSYALRRANLATLDVDQHLAISVEDDLIMS
;
A
#
# COMPACT_ATOMS: atom_id res chain seq x y z
N CYS A 1 8.07 -26.79 6.58
CA CYS A 1 9.03 -26.28 5.59
C CYS A 1 8.37 -25.16 4.80
N PHE A 2 8.65 -23.90 5.11
CA PHE A 2 8.25 -22.77 4.27
C PHE A 2 9.13 -22.79 3.03
N LYS A 3 8.56 -22.94 1.83
CA LYS A 3 9.28 -22.67 0.58
C LYS A 3 9.24 -21.14 0.38
N PRO A 4 10.34 -20.39 0.60
CA PRO A 4 10.24 -18.96 0.88
C PRO A 4 9.91 -18.07 -0.33
N THR A 5 10.11 -18.57 -1.55
CA THR A 5 10.04 -17.75 -2.77
C THR A 5 8.72 -17.88 -3.52
N GLU A 6 8.17 -19.09 -3.65
CA GLU A 6 6.86 -19.32 -4.30
C GLU A 6 5.71 -18.64 -3.54
N ASP A 7 5.77 -18.62 -2.20
CA ASP A 7 4.73 -18.02 -1.36
C ASP A 7 4.75 -16.48 -1.40
N VAL A 8 5.95 -15.88 -1.46
CA VAL A 8 6.09 -14.41 -1.55
C VAL A 8 5.59 -13.87 -2.88
N HIS A 9 5.89 -14.53 -4.00
CA HIS A 9 5.35 -14.11 -5.30
C HIS A 9 3.83 -14.25 -5.36
N ALA A 10 3.26 -15.30 -4.76
CA ALA A 10 1.82 -15.46 -4.66
C ALA A 10 1.17 -14.38 -3.77
N LEU A 11 1.83 -13.98 -2.67
CA LEU A 11 1.38 -12.87 -1.82
C LEU A 11 1.44 -11.53 -2.55
N LEU A 12 2.54 -11.23 -3.26
CA LEU A 12 2.68 -10.02 -4.07
C LEU A 12 1.64 -9.96 -5.20
N ALA A 13 1.33 -11.10 -5.83
CA ALA A 13 0.24 -11.19 -6.81
C ALA A 13 -1.12 -10.91 -6.15
N GLN A 14 -1.40 -11.45 -4.97
CA GLN A 14 -2.64 -11.12 -4.25
C GLN A 14 -2.72 -9.63 -3.89
N ILE A 15 -1.62 -9.06 -3.42
CA ILE A 15 -1.52 -7.64 -3.07
C ILE A 15 -1.76 -6.75 -4.29
N SER A 16 -1.22 -7.13 -5.46
CA SER A 16 -1.41 -6.38 -6.70
C SER A 16 -2.86 -6.36 -7.18
N HIS A 17 -3.69 -7.29 -6.73
CA HIS A 17 -5.12 -7.34 -7.03
C HIS A 17 -6.02 -6.62 -5.99
N ILE A 18 -5.51 -6.27 -4.81
CA ILE A 18 -6.27 -5.43 -3.87
C ILE A 18 -6.35 -4.04 -4.46
N LYS A 19 -7.56 -3.52 -4.69
CA LYS A 19 -7.77 -2.12 -5.06
C LYS A 19 -8.57 -1.43 -3.96
N LYS A 20 -8.37 -0.12 -3.84
CA LYS A 20 -9.27 0.74 -3.07
C LYS A 20 -10.59 0.85 -3.83
N GLU A 21 -11.69 0.57 -3.16
CA GLU A 21 -13.03 0.76 -3.76
C GLU A 21 -13.41 2.25 -3.75
N PRO A 22 -14.26 2.73 -4.68
CA PRO A 22 -14.57 4.16 -4.82
C PRO A 22 -15.07 4.86 -3.54
N PHE A 23 -15.76 4.13 -2.67
CA PHE A 23 -16.32 4.65 -1.40
C PHE A 23 -15.64 4.06 -0.16
N GLU A 24 -14.58 3.28 -0.35
CA GLU A 24 -13.82 2.75 0.77
C GLU A 24 -12.90 3.82 1.35
N PRO A 25 -12.92 4.08 2.67
CA PRO A 25 -11.92 4.91 3.31
C PRO A 25 -10.50 4.38 3.12
N MET A 26 -9.53 5.25 2.90
CA MET A 26 -8.10 4.96 2.76
C MET A 26 -7.59 4.15 3.95
N ARG A 27 -8.03 4.46 5.16
CA ARG A 27 -7.69 3.69 6.37
C ARG A 27 -8.07 2.21 6.25
N ASP A 28 -9.21 1.90 5.61
CA ASP A 28 -9.72 0.54 5.48
C ASP A 28 -8.97 -0.19 4.35
N PHE A 29 -8.66 0.53 3.27
CA PHE A 29 -7.74 0.04 2.24
C PHE A 29 -6.36 -0.32 2.81
N VAL A 30 -5.74 0.60 3.57
CA VAL A 30 -4.45 0.37 4.25
C VAL A 30 -4.54 -0.84 5.19
N ALA A 31 -5.63 -0.98 5.94
CA ALA A 31 -5.83 -2.14 6.81
C ALA A 31 -5.90 -3.47 6.03
N LYS A 32 -6.61 -3.52 4.89
CA LYS A 32 -6.63 -4.70 4.00
C LYS A 32 -5.25 -5.02 3.43
N PHE A 33 -4.54 -3.98 3.00
CA PHE A 33 -3.20 -4.09 2.44
C PHE A 33 -2.20 -4.65 3.47
N ASN A 34 -2.21 -4.12 4.69
CA ASN A 34 -1.33 -4.56 5.78
C ASN A 34 -1.63 -6.00 6.25
N LYS A 35 -2.89 -6.45 6.18
CA LYS A 35 -3.24 -7.87 6.45
C LYS A 35 -2.51 -8.85 5.52
N LEU A 36 -2.22 -8.47 4.28
CA LEU A 36 -1.48 -9.31 3.35
C LEU A 36 0.03 -9.14 3.50
N ILE A 37 0.53 -7.92 3.68
CA ILE A 37 1.97 -7.66 3.78
C ILE A 37 2.59 -8.24 5.03
N ASN A 38 1.87 -8.27 6.15
CA ASN A 38 2.36 -8.89 7.37
C ASN A 38 2.61 -10.41 7.23
N LYS A 39 2.14 -11.02 6.13
CA LYS A 39 2.45 -12.42 5.79
C LYS A 39 3.76 -12.57 5.02
N ILE A 40 4.29 -11.49 4.45
CA ILE A 40 5.56 -11.48 3.72
C ILE A 40 6.70 -11.38 4.74
N PRO A 41 7.71 -12.26 4.69
CA PRO A 41 8.90 -12.13 5.52
C PRO A 41 9.56 -10.77 5.29
N GLN A 42 9.94 -10.07 6.36
CA GLN A 42 10.57 -8.76 6.24
C GLN A 42 11.93 -8.89 5.54
N ASN A 43 11.97 -8.55 4.26
CA ASN A 43 13.16 -8.47 3.43
C ASN A 43 13.20 -7.10 2.77
N THR A 44 14.30 -6.38 2.97
CA THR A 44 14.53 -5.03 2.44
C THR A 44 14.44 -4.96 0.92
N HIS A 45 14.75 -6.04 0.20
CA HIS A 45 14.66 -6.09 -1.27
C HIS A 45 13.23 -6.14 -1.82
N LEU A 46 12.22 -6.43 -0.99
CA LEU A 46 10.81 -6.47 -1.38
C LEU A 46 10.05 -5.17 -1.09
N VAL A 47 10.64 -4.29 -0.28
CA VAL A 47 10.02 -3.02 0.14
C VAL A 47 9.64 -2.17 -1.07
N ASP A 48 10.53 -2.04 -2.05
CA ASP A 48 10.26 -1.30 -3.30
C ASP A 48 9.08 -1.89 -4.10
N GLN A 49 8.96 -3.23 -4.12
CA GLN A 49 7.86 -3.90 -4.83
C GLN A 49 6.53 -3.68 -4.10
N ILE A 50 6.56 -3.75 -2.77
CA ILE A 50 5.40 -3.52 -1.92
C ILE A 50 4.91 -2.07 -2.06
N GLN A 51 5.82 -1.08 -2.03
CA GLN A 51 5.48 0.32 -2.25
C GLN A 51 4.85 0.54 -3.63
N LYS A 52 5.41 -0.04 -4.69
CA LYS A 52 4.81 0.01 -6.03
C LYS A 52 3.39 -0.56 -6.05
N CYS A 53 3.16 -1.71 -5.40
CA CYS A 53 1.82 -2.26 -5.29
C CYS A 53 0.87 -1.31 -4.55
N PHE A 54 1.30 -0.71 -3.45
CA PHE A 54 0.50 0.28 -2.71
C PHE A 54 0.06 1.44 -3.62
N PHE A 55 1.00 2.06 -4.32
CA PHE A 55 0.73 3.21 -5.19
C PHE A 55 -0.20 2.89 -6.37
N LEU A 56 -0.02 1.73 -7.02
CA LEU A 56 -0.87 1.32 -8.14
C LEU A 56 -2.33 1.07 -7.72
N ASN A 57 -2.53 0.71 -6.46
CA ASN A 57 -3.79 0.19 -5.95
C ASN A 57 -4.60 1.18 -5.10
N ALA A 58 -3.95 2.20 -4.53
CA ALA A 58 -4.61 3.26 -3.76
C ALA A 58 -5.52 4.17 -4.61
N GLN A 59 -5.29 4.22 -5.93
CA GLN A 59 -6.09 4.91 -6.98
C GLN A 59 -6.90 6.15 -6.55
N LEU A 60 -6.26 7.09 -5.85
CA LEU A 60 -6.74 8.46 -5.65
C LEU A 60 -5.73 9.42 -6.29
N PRO A 61 -6.12 10.25 -7.27
CA PRO A 61 -5.21 11.17 -7.94
C PRO A 61 -4.45 12.09 -6.97
N GLU A 62 -5.14 12.60 -5.96
CA GLU A 62 -4.63 13.54 -4.95
C GLU A 62 -3.62 12.87 -4.03
N VAL A 63 -3.95 11.66 -3.56
CA VAL A 63 -3.06 10.81 -2.75
C VAL A 63 -1.84 10.39 -3.58
N SER A 64 -2.05 9.97 -4.84
CA SER A 64 -0.98 9.60 -5.76
C SER A 64 -0.04 10.77 -6.05
N TYR A 65 -0.58 11.99 -6.17
CA TYR A 65 0.20 13.20 -6.37
C TYR A 65 1.01 13.56 -5.11
N ALA A 66 0.37 13.55 -3.94
CA ALA A 66 1.03 13.84 -2.66
C ALA A 66 2.18 12.87 -2.39
N LEU A 67 1.97 11.58 -2.60
CA LEU A 67 2.97 10.53 -2.39
C LEU A 67 4.15 10.65 -3.36
N ARG A 68 3.89 10.88 -4.66
CA ARG A 68 4.96 11.10 -5.66
C ARG A 68 5.80 12.33 -5.35
N ARG A 69 5.17 13.38 -4.80
CA ARG A 69 5.86 14.62 -4.42
C ARG A 69 6.71 14.45 -3.16
N ALA A 70 6.24 13.65 -2.21
CA ALA A 70 6.85 13.52 -0.90
C ALA A 70 8.17 12.71 -0.91
N ASN A 71 8.45 11.93 -1.97
CA ASN A 71 9.69 11.16 -2.14
C ASN A 71 10.10 10.41 -0.85
N LEU A 72 9.13 9.76 -0.23
CA LEU A 72 9.26 9.20 1.12
C LEU A 72 10.07 7.90 1.09
N ALA A 73 10.77 7.65 2.19
CA ALA A 73 11.75 6.57 2.30
C ALA A 73 11.16 5.23 2.74
N THR A 74 9.92 5.19 3.23
CA THR A 74 9.33 3.98 3.84
C THR A 74 7.83 3.88 3.59
N LEU A 75 7.35 2.64 3.49
CA LEU A 75 5.93 2.31 3.27
C LEU A 75 5.02 2.86 4.37
N ASP A 76 5.44 2.83 5.64
CA ASP A 76 4.60 3.31 6.75
C ASP A 76 4.31 4.81 6.61
N VAL A 77 5.32 5.59 6.21
CA VAL A 77 5.17 7.04 6.01
C VAL A 77 4.28 7.31 4.79
N ASP A 78 4.40 6.50 3.72
CA ASP A 78 3.49 6.57 2.56
C ASP A 78 2.04 6.30 2.97
N GLN A 79 1.79 5.28 3.79
CA GLN A 79 0.44 4.93 4.25
C GLN A 79 -0.17 6.03 5.14
N HIS A 80 0.61 6.59 6.06
CA HIS A 80 0.14 7.68 6.92
C HIS A 80 -0.20 8.95 6.12
N LEU A 81 0.64 9.32 5.15
CA LEU A 81 0.36 10.47 4.29
C LEU A 81 -0.89 10.25 3.46
N ALA A 82 -1.08 9.04 2.92
CA ALA A 82 -2.27 8.70 2.13
C ALA A 82 -3.56 8.88 2.93
N ILE A 83 -3.57 8.43 4.19
CA ILE A 83 -4.73 8.59 5.10
C ILE A 83 -4.98 10.07 5.37
N SER A 84 -3.94 10.82 5.75
CA SER A 84 -4.07 12.25 6.06
C SER A 84 -4.63 13.06 4.90
N VAL A 85 -4.17 12.80 3.67
CA VAL A 85 -4.65 13.52 2.48
C VAL A 85 -6.11 13.23 2.20
N GLU A 86 -6.57 11.98 2.36
CA GLU A 86 -7.99 11.67 2.19
C GLU A 86 -8.85 12.31 3.28
N ASP A 87 -8.41 12.25 4.54
CA ASP A 87 -9.11 12.90 5.65
C ASP A 87 -9.26 14.42 5.41
N ASP A 88 -8.20 15.08 4.92
CA ASP A 88 -8.23 16.51 4.57
C ASP A 88 -9.23 16.81 3.43
N LEU A 89 -9.33 15.94 2.43
CA LEU A 89 -10.27 16.09 1.30
C LEU A 89 -11.73 15.87 1.71
N ILE A 90 -11.99 15.03 2.71
CA ILE A 90 -13.34 14.78 3.22
C ILE A 90 -13.82 15.95 4.09
N MET A 91 -12.90 16.65 4.75
CA MET A 91 -13.21 17.78 5.64
C MET A 91 -13.29 19.15 4.93
N SER A 92 -12.87 19.23 3.66
CA SER A 92 -12.94 20.44 2.82
C SER A 92 -14.23 20.58 2.04
#